data_AF-A0A7R9DBV5-F1
#
_entry.id   AF-A0A7R9DBV5-F1
#
_cell.length_a   1.000
_cell.length_b   1.000
_cell.length_c   1.000
_cell.angle_alpha   90.00
_cell.angle_beta   90.00
_cell.angle_gamma   90.00
#
_symmetry.space_group_name_H-M   'P 1'
#
loop_
_entity.id
_entity.type
_entity.pdbx_description
1 polymer ?
#
loop_
_entity_poly.entity_id
_entity_poly.type
_entity_poly.pdbx_seq_one_letter_code
_entity_poly.pdbx_strand_id
1 'polypeptide(L)'
;MTEQQRFHFNHLYNGTNIVIHEICREGPYQTEFLRHAPCMQEVRTDYEECAKSYQQKIQKMTELRNTSDSATSNGGEAKLRTVCCSFQEYLRCSQTAVLMKCGEESAKFTENFLDRVASSLLQIHCDKYPQGSEKCAEIPNRATRDERERVKKETRDEIDREMRNKGHERQKERDNIDTREKVGIERERKTREKRKERNAGERERR
;
A
#
# COMPACT_ATOMS: atom_id res chain seq x y z
N MET A 1 -35.76 5.22 -20.18
CA MET A 1 -35.28 6.34 -19.34
C MET A 1 -36.40 7.36 -19.27
N THR A 2 -36.86 7.74 -18.08
CA THR A 2 -37.92 8.75 -17.91
C THR A 2 -37.36 10.16 -18.13
N GLU A 3 -38.24 11.14 -18.35
CA GLU A 3 -37.82 12.54 -18.52
C GLU A 3 -37.07 13.09 -17.30
N GLN A 4 -37.54 12.74 -16.10
CA GLN A 4 -36.90 13.12 -14.84
C GLN A 4 -35.50 12.47 -14.68
N GLN A 5 -35.36 11.20 -15.09
CA GLN A 5 -34.05 10.53 -15.11
C GLN A 5 -33.10 11.20 -16.09
N ARG A 6 -33.59 11.59 -17.28
CA ARG A 6 -32.80 12.30 -18.30
C ARG A 6 -32.33 13.67 -17.80
N PHE A 7 -33.22 14.43 -17.18
CA PHE A 7 -32.89 15.73 -16.59
C PHE A 7 -31.79 15.58 -15.53
N HIS A 8 -31.96 14.63 -14.61
CA HIS A 8 -30.98 14.38 -13.56
C HIS A 8 -29.62 13.94 -14.13
N PHE A 9 -29.60 13.04 -15.11
CA PHE A 9 -28.37 12.63 -15.79
C PHE A 9 -27.66 13.81 -16.46
N ASN A 10 -28.39 14.63 -17.23
CA ASN A 10 -27.82 15.81 -17.89
C ASN A 10 -27.27 16.82 -16.88
N HIS A 11 -27.90 16.93 -15.72
CA HIS A 11 -27.43 17.80 -14.65
C HIS A 11 -26.13 17.29 -14.03
N LEU A 12 -26.00 15.98 -13.77
CA LEU A 12 -24.78 15.38 -13.24
C LEU A 12 -23.58 15.53 -14.18
N TYR A 13 -23.80 15.41 -15.48
CA TYR A 13 -22.76 15.49 -16.52
C TYR A 13 -22.65 16.87 -17.18
N ASN A 14 -23.28 17.90 -16.61
CA ASN A 14 -23.30 19.24 -17.22
C ASN A 14 -21.88 19.80 -17.45
N GLY A 15 -20.99 19.69 -16.46
CA GLY A 15 -19.58 20.08 -16.59
C GLY A 15 -18.86 19.37 -17.73
N THR A 16 -19.04 18.05 -17.85
CA THR A 16 -18.51 17.25 -18.97
C THR A 16 -19.06 17.72 -20.31
N ASN A 17 -20.37 17.95 -20.41
CA ASN A 17 -21.02 18.40 -21.65
C ASN A 17 -20.48 19.76 -22.11
N ILE A 18 -20.30 20.70 -21.19
CA ILE A 18 -19.73 22.03 -21.49
C ILE A 18 -18.30 21.87 -22.03
N VAL A 19 -17.45 21.12 -21.33
CA VAL A 19 -16.06 20.91 -21.74
C VAL A 19 -15.97 20.24 -23.12
N ILE A 20 -16.78 19.22 -23.39
CA ILE A 20 -16.84 18.57 -24.71
C ILE A 20 -17.24 19.58 -25.78
N HIS A 21 -18.26 20.40 -25.54
CA HIS A 21 -18.69 21.40 -26.50
C HIS A 21 -17.62 22.44 -26.82
N GLU A 22 -16.84 22.86 -25.83
CA GLU A 22 -15.76 23.83 -26.03
C GLU A 22 -14.51 23.25 -26.72
N ILE A 23 -14.22 21.96 -26.53
CA ILE A 23 -13.11 21.30 -27.23
C ILE A 23 -13.47 21.02 -28.70
N CYS A 24 -14.74 20.72 -28.98
CA CYS A 24 -15.21 20.40 -30.33
C CYS A 24 -15.47 21.64 -31.22
N ARG A 25 -15.32 22.86 -30.70
CA ARG A 25 -15.53 24.10 -31.44
C ARG A 25 -14.25 24.92 -31.44
N GLU A 26 -13.96 25.57 -32.57
CA GLU A 26 -12.83 26.48 -32.66
C GLU A 26 -12.95 27.60 -31.62
N GLY A 27 -11.87 27.82 -30.87
CA GLY A 27 -11.85 28.79 -29.80
C GLY A 27 -10.59 28.72 -28.93
N PRO A 28 -10.46 29.66 -27.97
CA PRO A 28 -9.28 29.73 -27.11
C PRO A 28 -9.10 28.47 -26.25
N TYR A 29 -10.19 27.88 -25.76
CA TYR A 29 -10.13 26.67 -24.94
C TYR A 29 -9.68 25.43 -25.73
N GLN A 30 -10.19 25.26 -26.96
CA GLN A 30 -9.72 24.20 -27.84
C GLN A 30 -8.22 24.37 -28.15
N THR A 31 -7.78 25.59 -28.45
CA THR A 31 -6.36 25.88 -28.73
C THR A 31 -5.47 25.48 -27.55
N GLU A 32 -5.88 25.84 -26.34
CA GLU A 32 -5.15 25.46 -25.12
C GLU A 32 -5.16 23.94 -24.89
N PHE A 33 -6.30 23.28 -25.08
CA PHE A 33 -6.37 21.81 -24.99
C PHE A 33 -5.42 21.13 -25.99
N LEU A 34 -5.44 21.58 -27.25
CA LEU A 34 -4.58 21.02 -28.31
C LEU A 34 -3.10 21.25 -28.04
N ARG A 35 -2.73 22.30 -27.30
CA ARG A 35 -1.36 22.57 -26.87
C ARG A 35 -0.82 21.51 -25.91
N HIS A 36 -1.66 21.02 -25.00
CA HIS A 36 -1.29 20.00 -24.00
C HIS A 36 -1.54 18.56 -24.46
N ALA A 37 -2.45 18.36 -25.42
CA ALA A 37 -2.89 17.05 -25.88
C ALA A 37 -1.75 16.09 -26.28
N PRO A 38 -0.69 16.51 -27.02
CA PRO A 38 0.39 15.60 -27.42
C PRO A 38 1.07 14.91 -26.24
N CYS A 39 1.42 15.65 -25.18
CA CYS A 39 2.04 15.05 -24.01
C CYS A 39 1.03 14.27 -23.17
N MET A 40 -0.20 14.79 -23.00
CA MET A 40 -1.23 14.09 -22.22
C MET A 40 -1.60 12.72 -22.80
N GLN A 41 -1.40 12.47 -24.10
CA GLN A 41 -1.55 11.15 -24.71
C GLN A 41 -0.56 10.11 -24.15
N GLU A 42 0.63 10.53 -23.73
CA GLU A 42 1.66 9.66 -23.13
C GLU A 42 1.38 9.30 -21.67
N VAL A 43 0.45 10.04 -21.03
CA VAL A 43 0.02 9.84 -19.63
C VAL A 43 -1.14 8.83 -19.52
N ARG A 44 -1.62 8.30 -20.65
CA ARG A 44 -2.81 7.43 -20.71
C ARG A 44 -2.71 6.24 -19.76
N THR A 45 -1.55 5.58 -19.70
CA THR A 45 -1.35 4.42 -18.82
C THR A 45 -1.44 4.80 -17.35
N ASP A 46 -0.94 5.98 -16.96
CA ASP A 46 -1.01 6.44 -15.56
C ASP A 46 -2.46 6.81 -15.19
N TYR A 47 -3.23 7.38 -16.13
CA TYR A 47 -4.66 7.59 -15.92
C TYR A 47 -5.41 6.27 -15.71
N GLU A 48 -5.07 5.23 -16.48
CA GLU A 48 -5.63 3.88 -16.30
C GLU A 48 -5.27 3.31 -14.92
N GLU A 49 -4.05 3.52 -14.43
CA GLU A 49 -3.64 3.12 -13.07
C GLU A 49 -4.38 3.88 -11.96
N CYS A 50 -4.50 5.20 -12.08
CA CYS A 50 -5.28 6.02 -11.17
C CYS A 50 -6.76 5.56 -11.13
N ALA A 51 -7.35 5.29 -12.30
CA ALA A 51 -8.73 4.82 -12.41
C ALA A 51 -8.90 3.42 -11.80
N LYS A 52 -7.93 2.52 -12.00
CA LYS A 52 -7.94 1.18 -11.41
C LYS A 52 -7.92 1.24 -9.88
N SER A 53 -7.07 2.09 -9.30
CA SER A 53 -7.03 2.31 -7.84
C SER A 53 -8.39 2.79 -7.31
N TYR A 54 -9.00 3.76 -8.00
CA TYR A 54 -10.35 4.22 -7.67
C TYR A 54 -11.38 3.08 -7.75
N GLN A 55 -11.43 2.35 -8.86
CA GLN A 55 -12.36 1.24 -9.06
C GLN A 55 -12.23 0.18 -7.95
N GLN A 56 -11.01 -0.19 -7.57
CA GLN A 56 -10.75 -1.14 -6.50
C GLN A 56 -11.31 -0.67 -5.15
N LYS A 57 -11.17 0.62 -4.81
CA LYS A 57 -11.74 1.19 -3.58
C LYS A 57 -13.27 1.13 -3.58
N ILE A 58 -13.89 1.43 -4.71
CA ILE A 58 -15.35 1.38 -4.87
C ILE A 58 -15.89 -0.05 -4.85
N GLN A 59 -15.18 -1.00 -5.45
CA GLN A 59 -15.53 -2.43 -5.43
C GLN A 59 -15.47 -2.97 -4.01
N LYS A 60 -14.36 -2.75 -3.29
CA LYS A 60 -14.18 -3.19 -1.90
C LYS A 60 -15.27 -2.64 -0.97
N MET A 61 -15.65 -1.37 -1.15
CA MET A 61 -16.77 -0.76 -0.43
C MET A 61 -18.12 -1.46 -0.74
N THR A 62 -18.31 -1.90 -1.98
CA THR A 62 -19.54 -2.59 -2.41
C THR A 62 -19.59 -4.04 -1.89
N GLU A 63 -18.45 -4.72 -1.78
CA GLU A 63 -18.35 -6.09 -1.27
C GLU A 63 -18.58 -6.21 0.24
N LEU A 64 -18.12 -5.22 1.04
CA LEU A 64 -18.37 -5.15 2.49
C LEU A 64 -19.86 -5.10 2.87
N ARG A 65 -20.72 -4.88 1.88
CA ARG A 65 -22.18 -4.83 1.99
C ARG A 65 -22.82 -6.22 2.18
N ASN A 66 -22.16 -7.29 1.74
CA ASN A 66 -22.73 -8.65 1.78
C ASN A 66 -22.51 -9.35 3.13
N THR A 67 -21.72 -8.77 4.05
CA THR A 67 -21.34 -9.40 5.31
C THR A 67 -21.88 -8.69 6.56
N SER A 68 -22.51 -7.53 6.42
CA SER A 68 -23.01 -6.76 7.56
C SER A 68 -24.35 -6.10 7.25
N ASP A 69 -25.42 -6.80 7.60
CA ASP A 69 -26.72 -6.18 7.89
C ASP A 69 -26.55 -5.25 9.09
N SER A 70 -26.46 -3.96 8.82
CA SER A 70 -26.72 -2.93 9.81
C SER A 70 -27.40 -1.77 9.10
N ALA A 71 -28.72 -1.87 9.05
CA ALA A 71 -29.66 -0.86 8.63
C ALA A 71 -29.66 0.31 9.63
N THR A 72 -28.54 1.05 9.69
CA THR A 72 -28.45 2.32 10.41
C THR A 72 -28.12 3.43 9.42
N SER A 73 -28.78 4.58 9.59
CA SER A 73 -28.68 5.82 8.81
C SER A 73 -27.26 6.22 8.37
N ASN A 74 -26.22 5.84 9.11
CA ASN A 74 -24.81 6.17 8.85
C ASN A 74 -24.15 5.37 7.70
N GLY A 75 -24.74 4.27 7.24
CA GLY A 75 -24.14 3.44 6.20
C GLY A 75 -24.07 4.13 4.83
N GLY A 76 -25.10 4.93 4.50
CA GLY A 76 -25.14 5.71 3.26
C GLY A 76 -24.13 6.85 3.24
N GLU A 77 -23.95 7.52 4.39
CA GLU A 77 -23.01 8.63 4.53
C GLU A 77 -21.56 8.15 4.47
N ALA A 78 -21.23 7.04 5.12
CA ALA A 78 -19.90 6.42 5.04
C ALA A 78 -19.56 5.97 3.61
N LYS A 79 -20.58 5.50 2.85
CA LYS A 79 -20.44 5.13 1.44
C LYS A 79 -20.16 6.35 0.58
N LEU A 80 -20.97 7.40 0.71
CA LEU A 80 -20.77 8.65 -0.03
C LEU A 80 -19.41 9.27 0.27
N ARG A 81 -19.00 9.30 1.54
CA ARG A 81 -17.64 9.73 1.94
C ARG A 81 -16.57 8.95 1.18
N THR A 82 -16.66 7.61 1.17
CA THR A 82 -15.68 6.76 0.48
C THR A 82 -15.64 7.05 -1.03
N VAL A 83 -16.79 7.19 -1.67
CA VAL A 83 -16.90 7.52 -3.11
C VAL A 83 -16.26 8.88 -3.39
N CYS A 84 -16.68 9.92 -2.66
CA CYS A 84 -16.24 11.29 -2.87
C CYS A 84 -14.73 11.46 -2.67
N CYS A 85 -14.20 10.96 -1.55
CA CYS A 85 -12.77 11.09 -1.27
C CYS A 85 -11.92 10.22 -2.24
N SER A 86 -12.37 9.02 -2.60
CA SER A 86 -11.65 8.19 -3.58
C SER A 86 -11.66 8.81 -4.98
N PHE A 87 -12.76 9.48 -5.35
CA PHE A 87 -12.86 10.18 -6.62
C PHE A 87 -11.95 11.41 -6.66
N GLN A 88 -11.89 12.19 -5.58
CA GLN A 88 -10.94 13.30 -5.46
C GLN A 88 -9.48 12.84 -5.52
N GLU A 89 -9.15 11.72 -4.88
CA GLU A 89 -7.82 11.12 -4.99
C GLU A 89 -7.48 10.70 -6.42
N TYR A 90 -8.46 10.19 -7.17
CA TYR A 90 -8.31 9.90 -8.60
C TYR A 90 -7.97 11.17 -9.41
N LEU A 91 -8.66 12.29 -9.16
CA LEU A 91 -8.37 13.55 -9.84
C LEU A 91 -6.95 14.04 -9.53
N ARG A 92 -6.54 14.00 -8.26
CA ARG A 92 -5.17 14.37 -7.84
C ARG A 92 -4.10 13.44 -8.40
N CYS A 93 -4.34 12.13 -8.40
CA CYS A 93 -3.45 11.14 -9.00
C CYS A 93 -3.22 11.47 -10.49
N SER A 94 -4.30 11.77 -11.21
CA SER A 94 -4.27 12.11 -12.63
C SER A 94 -3.48 13.41 -12.88
N GLN A 95 -3.73 14.46 -12.10
CA GLN A 95 -2.92 15.70 -12.16
C GLN A 95 -1.43 15.43 -11.88
N THR A 96 -1.13 14.64 -10.85
CA THR A 96 0.25 14.33 -10.45
C THR A 96 0.97 13.53 -11.55
N ALA A 97 0.29 12.60 -12.21
CA ALA A 97 0.86 11.86 -13.34
C ALA A 97 1.27 12.81 -14.48
N VAL A 98 0.43 13.79 -14.81
CA VAL A 98 0.77 14.82 -15.81
C VAL A 98 1.90 15.71 -15.32
N LEU A 99 1.94 16.09 -14.05
CA LEU A 99 3.05 16.86 -13.49
C LEU A 99 4.39 16.16 -13.68
N MET A 100 4.44 14.85 -13.39
CA MET A 100 5.65 14.06 -13.47
C MET A 100 6.13 13.84 -14.92
N LYS A 101 5.21 13.73 -15.89
CA LYS A 101 5.53 13.44 -17.29
C LYS A 101 5.62 14.66 -18.20
N CYS A 102 4.73 15.63 -18.00
CA CYS A 102 4.48 16.76 -18.91
C CYS A 102 4.76 18.14 -18.31
N GLY A 103 5.16 18.20 -17.03
CA GLY A 103 5.50 19.44 -16.35
C GLY A 103 4.30 20.22 -15.79
N GLU A 104 4.63 21.31 -15.10
CA GLU A 104 3.70 22.08 -14.27
C GLU A 104 2.56 22.73 -15.06
N GLU A 105 2.86 23.24 -16.26
CA GLU A 105 1.88 23.91 -17.08
C GLU A 105 0.76 22.95 -17.53
N SER A 106 1.14 21.77 -18.02
CA SER A 106 0.19 20.72 -18.39
C SER A 106 -0.54 20.16 -17.18
N ALA A 107 0.11 20.09 -16.03
CA ALA A 107 -0.53 19.66 -14.78
C ALA A 107 -1.61 20.65 -14.33
N LYS A 108 -1.33 21.96 -14.41
CA LYS A 108 -2.29 23.02 -14.09
C LYS A 108 -3.46 23.02 -15.07
N PHE A 109 -3.19 22.84 -16.36
CA PHE A 109 -4.27 22.64 -17.34
C PHE A 109 -5.13 21.43 -16.99
N THR A 110 -4.49 20.31 -16.66
CA THR A 110 -5.17 19.04 -16.30
C THR A 110 -6.03 19.17 -15.05
N GLU A 111 -5.53 19.84 -14.00
CA GLU A 111 -6.29 20.14 -12.79
C GLU A 111 -7.58 20.88 -13.13
N ASN A 112 -7.48 22.00 -13.86
CA ASN A 112 -8.64 22.77 -14.28
C ASN A 112 -9.59 21.97 -15.18
N PHE A 113 -9.05 21.18 -16.10
CA PHE A 113 -9.84 20.31 -16.98
C PHE A 113 -10.64 19.29 -16.17
N LEU A 114 -9.98 18.58 -15.25
CA LEU A 114 -10.59 17.55 -14.40
C LEU A 114 -11.63 18.15 -13.46
N ASP A 115 -11.35 19.31 -12.85
CA ASP A 115 -12.28 20.03 -11.99
C ASP A 115 -13.54 20.45 -12.75
N ARG A 116 -13.41 20.97 -13.97
CA ARG A 116 -14.58 21.33 -14.80
C ARG A 116 -15.41 20.11 -15.15
N VAL A 117 -14.78 19.01 -15.57
CA VAL A 117 -15.46 17.76 -15.92
C VAL A 117 -16.21 17.17 -14.71
N ALA A 118 -15.61 17.24 -13.51
CA ALA A 118 -16.15 16.67 -12.29
C ALA A 118 -17.07 17.62 -11.49
N SER A 119 -17.06 18.91 -11.79
CA SER A 119 -17.66 19.98 -10.99
C SER A 119 -19.11 19.71 -10.58
N SER A 120 -19.99 19.44 -11.55
CA SER A 120 -21.42 19.22 -11.28
C SER A 120 -21.66 17.99 -10.42
N LEU A 121 -20.96 16.88 -10.72
CA LEU A 121 -21.05 15.65 -9.94
C LEU A 121 -20.60 15.86 -8.49
N LEU A 122 -19.46 16.53 -8.30
CA LEU A 122 -18.90 16.83 -6.98
C LEU A 122 -19.78 17.79 -6.19
N GLN A 123 -20.31 18.83 -6.84
CA GLN A 123 -21.19 19.80 -6.17
C GLN A 123 -22.50 19.16 -5.71
N ILE A 124 -23.08 18.26 -6.49
CA ILE A 124 -24.37 17.64 -6.15
C ILE A 124 -24.23 16.60 -5.03
N HIS A 125 -23.15 15.81 -5.03
CA HIS A 125 -23.02 14.65 -4.14
C HIS A 125 -21.92 14.75 -3.09
N CYS A 126 -20.90 15.57 -3.32
CA CYS A 126 -19.67 15.61 -2.52
C CYS A 126 -19.41 16.94 -1.82
N ASP A 127 -20.37 17.86 -1.82
CA ASP A 127 -20.26 19.17 -1.16
C ASP A 127 -19.85 19.07 0.33
N LYS A 128 -20.28 18.01 1.02
CA LYS A 128 -19.93 17.73 2.43
C LYS A 128 -18.53 17.16 2.64
N TYR A 129 -17.82 16.83 1.57
CA TYR A 129 -16.51 16.17 1.55
C TYR A 129 -15.55 16.90 0.60
N PRO A 130 -15.22 18.17 0.85
CA PRO A 130 -14.27 18.89 0.00
C PRO A 130 -12.86 18.29 0.13
N GLN A 131 -12.05 18.52 -0.90
CA GLN A 131 -10.66 18.07 -0.92
C GLN A 131 -9.90 18.59 0.32
N GLY A 132 -9.08 17.73 0.92
CA GLY A 132 -8.29 18.09 2.11
C GLY A 132 -9.09 18.21 3.42
N SER A 133 -10.40 17.94 3.42
CA SER A 133 -11.17 17.88 4.66
C SER A 133 -10.71 16.73 5.55
N GLU A 134 -10.81 16.92 6.87
CA GLU A 134 -10.54 15.86 7.87
C GLU A 134 -11.38 14.60 7.60
N LYS A 135 -12.56 14.75 7.01
CA LYS A 135 -13.43 13.64 6.61
C LYS A 135 -12.80 12.73 5.55
N CYS A 136 -11.87 13.24 4.74
CA CYS A 136 -11.12 12.47 3.75
C CYS A 136 -9.70 12.11 4.22
N ALA A 137 -9.22 12.69 5.34
CA ALA A 137 -7.93 12.34 5.94
C ALA A 137 -7.90 10.90 6.51
N GLU A 138 -9.07 10.32 6.75
CA GLU A 138 -9.26 8.98 7.31
C GLU A 138 -9.91 8.00 6.32
N ILE A 139 -9.37 7.86 5.11
CA ILE A 139 -9.51 6.57 4.41
C ILE A 139 -8.24 5.78 4.72
N PRO A 140 -8.19 5.04 5.85
CA PRO A 140 -7.16 4.03 6.02
C PRO A 140 -7.38 3.04 4.89
N ASN A 141 -6.48 3.07 3.92
CA ASN A 141 -6.40 2.08 2.89
C ASN A 141 -6.18 0.75 3.64
N ARG A 142 -7.23 -0.03 3.94
CA ARG A 142 -7.09 -1.29 4.70
C ARG A 142 -6.09 -2.22 4.01
N ALA A 143 -5.91 -2.07 2.70
CA ALA A 143 -4.81 -2.68 1.95
C ALA A 143 -3.44 -2.35 2.56
N THR A 144 -3.15 -1.07 2.83
CA THR A 144 -1.89 -0.66 3.50
C THR A 144 -1.81 -1.09 4.96
N ARG A 145 -2.93 -1.27 5.67
CA ARG A 145 -2.92 -1.81 7.04
C ARG A 145 -2.62 -3.31 7.04
N ASP A 146 -3.30 -4.07 6.18
CA ASP A 146 -3.05 -5.51 6.04
C ASP A 146 -1.67 -5.80 5.46
N GLU A 147 -1.16 -4.95 4.56
CA GLU A 147 0.21 -5.04 4.03
C GLU A 147 1.25 -4.66 5.08
N ARG A 148 1.04 -3.59 5.86
CA ARG A 148 1.90 -3.27 7.01
C ARG A 148 1.88 -4.37 8.07
N GLU A 149 0.73 -4.98 8.34
CA GLU A 149 0.61 -6.10 9.29
C GLU A 149 1.25 -7.38 8.74
N ARG A 150 1.15 -7.67 7.43
CA ARG A 150 1.88 -8.77 6.78
C ARG A 150 3.39 -8.56 6.86
N VAL A 151 3.89 -7.38 6.50
CA VAL A 151 5.33 -7.06 6.57
C VAL A 151 5.82 -7.17 8.01
N LYS A 152 5.09 -6.63 9.00
CA LYS A 152 5.45 -6.78 10.43
C LYS A 152 5.50 -8.24 10.87
N LYS A 153 4.56 -9.07 10.40
CA LYS A 153 4.53 -10.50 10.73
C LYS A 153 5.73 -11.23 10.13
N GLU A 154 6.03 -10.97 8.86
CA GLU A 154 7.20 -11.55 8.17
C GLU A 154 8.51 -11.18 8.87
N THR A 155 8.68 -9.90 9.25
CA THR A 155 9.87 -9.45 10.01
C THR A 155 9.96 -10.13 11.37
N ARG A 156 8.85 -10.30 12.09
CA ARG A 156 8.83 -10.99 13.39
C ARG A 156 9.20 -12.47 13.25
N ASP A 157 8.65 -13.15 12.25
CA ASP A 157 8.91 -14.56 11.99
C ASP A 157 10.38 -14.80 11.58
N GLU A 158 10.99 -13.85 10.85
CA GLU A 158 12.40 -13.85 10.50
C GLU A 158 13.32 -13.68 11.72
N ILE A 159 13.04 -12.70 12.57
CA ILE A 159 13.78 -12.49 13.83
C ILE A 159 13.69 -13.73 14.74
N ASP A 160 12.51 -14.33 14.87
CA ASP A 160 12.31 -15.55 15.67
C ASP A 160 13.10 -16.74 15.10
N ARG A 161 13.24 -16.82 13.77
CA ARG A 161 14.04 -17.86 13.11
C ARG A 161 15.53 -17.66 13.37
N GLU A 162 16.03 -16.42 13.28
CA GLU A 162 17.42 -16.12 13.60
C GLU A 162 17.78 -16.43 15.06
N MET A 163 16.90 -16.07 16.00
CA MET A 163 17.12 -16.31 17.43
C MET A 163 17.19 -17.81 17.75
N ARG A 164 16.35 -18.64 17.11
CA ARG A 164 16.42 -20.10 17.22
C ARG A 164 17.73 -20.67 16.67
N ASN A 165 18.17 -20.20 15.50
CA ASN A 165 19.43 -20.65 14.91
C ASN A 165 20.64 -20.29 15.76
N LYS A 166 20.71 -19.05 16.28
CA LYS A 166 21.75 -18.62 17.24
C LYS A 166 21.72 -19.45 18.53
N GLY A 167 20.53 -19.87 18.98
CA GLY A 167 20.38 -20.78 20.12
C GLY A 167 21.02 -22.15 19.85
N HIS A 168 20.76 -22.75 18.68
CA HIS A 168 21.37 -24.03 18.29
C HIS A 168 22.89 -23.95 18.13
N GLU A 169 23.41 -22.85 17.59
CA GLU A 169 24.86 -22.63 17.47
C GLU A 169 25.53 -22.55 18.84
N ARG A 170 24.96 -21.77 19.76
CA ARG A 170 25.47 -21.68 21.15
C ARG A 170 25.42 -23.01 21.88
N GLN A 171 24.41 -23.84 21.63
CA GLN A 171 24.33 -25.16 22.24
C GLN A 171 25.40 -26.09 21.68
N LYS A 172 25.59 -26.12 20.35
CA LYS A 172 26.68 -26.89 19.72
C LYS A 172 28.05 -26.48 20.24
N GLU A 173 28.26 -25.19 20.50
CA GLU A 173 29.51 -24.68 21.06
C GLU A 173 29.73 -25.18 22.49
N ARG A 174 28.70 -25.17 23.34
CA ARG A 174 28.76 -25.74 24.69
C ARG A 174 29.05 -27.25 24.68
N ASP A 175 28.37 -28.00 23.82
CA ASP A 175 28.56 -29.45 23.73
C ASP A 175 29.98 -29.82 23.24
N ASN A 176 30.54 -29.01 22.33
CA ASN A 176 31.94 -29.15 21.91
C ASN A 176 32.94 -28.87 23.03
N ILE A 177 32.68 -27.85 23.86
CA ILE A 177 33.53 -27.54 25.02
C ILE A 177 33.50 -28.69 26.04
N ASP A 178 32.31 -29.19 26.40
CA ASP A 178 32.15 -30.32 27.34
C ASP A 178 32.84 -31.59 26.82
N THR A 179 32.73 -31.87 25.51
CA THR A 179 33.42 -32.99 24.88
C THR A 179 34.94 -32.86 24.98
N ARG A 180 35.47 -31.65 24.73
CA ARG A 180 36.92 -31.38 24.79
C ARG A 180 37.46 -31.50 26.21
N GLU A 181 36.69 -31.08 27.21
CA GLU A 181 37.03 -31.19 28.62
C GLU A 181 37.06 -32.66 29.09
N LYS A 182 36.05 -33.46 28.72
CA LYS A 182 36.01 -34.91 29.00
C LYS A 182 37.20 -35.66 28.39
N VAL A 183 37.59 -35.32 27.16
CA VAL A 183 38.77 -35.90 26.51
C VAL A 183 40.07 -35.51 27.25
N GLY A 184 40.15 -34.27 27.76
CA GLY A 184 41.27 -33.82 28.58
C GLY A 184 41.42 -34.61 29.88
N ILE A 185 40.32 -34.75 30.63
CA ILE A 185 40.28 -35.48 31.90
C ILE A 185 40.70 -36.96 31.71
N GLU A 186 40.20 -37.63 30.67
CA GLU A 186 40.54 -39.04 30.42
C GLU A 186 42.02 -39.23 30.01
N ARG A 187 42.60 -38.27 29.27
CA ARG A 187 44.04 -38.28 28.96
C ARG A 187 44.89 -38.11 30.23
N GLU A 188 44.50 -37.24 31.15
CA GLU A 188 45.19 -37.08 32.43
C GLU A 188 45.09 -38.35 33.29
N ARG A 189 43.90 -38.98 33.33
CA ARG A 189 43.66 -40.23 34.07
C ARG A 189 44.58 -41.35 33.60
N LYS A 190 44.65 -41.59 32.28
CA LYS A 190 45.57 -42.56 31.66
C LYS A 190 47.04 -42.25 31.93
N THR A 191 47.40 -40.98 31.97
CA THR A 191 48.79 -40.57 32.25
C THR A 191 49.17 -40.82 33.72
N ARG A 192 48.23 -40.62 34.66
CA ARG A 192 48.41 -40.96 36.08
C ARG A 192 48.51 -42.46 36.30
N GLU A 193 47.67 -43.27 35.64
CA GLU A 193 47.75 -44.75 35.71
C GLU A 193 49.11 -45.26 35.21
N LYS A 194 49.58 -44.80 34.03
CA LYS A 194 50.92 -45.14 33.51
C LYS A 194 52.10 -44.69 34.40
N ARG A 195 51.92 -43.65 35.23
CA ARG A 195 52.93 -43.25 36.23
C ARG A 195 52.91 -44.18 37.45
N LYS A 196 51.72 -44.59 37.90
CA LYS A 196 51.58 -45.55 39.01
C LYS A 196 52.18 -46.91 38.67
N GLU A 197 51.95 -47.41 37.46
CA GLU A 197 52.53 -48.69 36.98
C GLU A 197 54.06 -48.65 36.93
N ARG A 198 54.65 -47.56 36.44
CA ARG A 198 56.11 -47.37 36.43
C ARG A 198 56.71 -47.34 37.84
N ASN A 199 56.08 -46.61 38.77
CA ASN A 199 56.54 -46.54 40.16
C ASN A 199 56.36 -47.86 40.93
N ALA A 200 55.36 -48.68 40.57
CA ALA A 200 55.16 -50.01 41.15
C ALA A 200 56.26 -50.98 40.69
N GLY A 201 56.61 -50.98 39.40
CA GLY A 201 57.67 -51.82 38.85
C GLY A 201 59.08 -51.47 39.36
N GLU A 202 59.32 -50.24 39.82
CA GLU A 202 60.57 -49.85 40.49
C GLU A 202 60.64 -50.30 41.96
N ARG A 203 59.50 -50.52 42.63
CA ARG A 203 59.45 -51.00 44.03
C ARG A 203 59.63 -52.51 44.17
N GLU A 204 59.29 -53.30 43.15
CA GLU A 204 59.53 -54.76 43.14
C GLU A 204 60.96 -55.14 42.74
N ARG A 205 61.79 -54.18 42.31
CA ARG A 205 63.20 -54.40 41.93
C ARG A 205 64.22 -53.99 43.00
N ARG A 206 63.76 -53.56 44.18
CA ARG A 206 64.58 -53.29 45.37
C ARG A 206 64.23 -54.29 46.46
#